data_AF-A0A969YXJ6-F1
#
_entry.id   AF-A0A969YXJ6-F1
#
_cell.length_a   1.000
_cell.length_b   1.000
_cell.length_c   1.000
_cell.angle_alpha   90.00
_cell.angle_beta   90.00
_cell.angle_gamma   90.00
#
_symmetry.space_group_name_H-M   'P 1'
#
loop_
_entity.id
_entity.type
_entity.pdbx_description
1 polymer ?
#
loop_
_entity_poly.entity_id
_entity_poly.type
_entity_poly.pdbx_seq_one_letter_code
_entity_poly.pdbx_strand_id
1 'polypeptide(L)'
;MKIDGTSISPIGSVQAATKVSQINKNNNISDQDKLAVSENAQVFQKLVQKVKDLPEVREDKVKEISDLISRGEFSLDADSIAASMLSQEKIGG
;
A
#
# COMPACT_ATOMS: atom_id res chain seq x y z
N MET A 1 -41.55 -15.38 -76.32
CA MET A 1 -40.30 -14.99 -75.64
C MET A 1 -40.63 -14.62 -74.20
N LYS A 2 -39.83 -15.12 -73.26
CA LYS A 2 -39.91 -14.85 -71.82
C LYS A 2 -39.54 -13.38 -71.54
N ILE A 3 -40.17 -12.74 -70.56
CA ILE A 3 -39.58 -11.59 -69.86
C ILE A 3 -39.80 -11.80 -68.36
N ASP A 4 -38.68 -11.87 -67.68
CA ASP A 4 -38.47 -12.30 -66.32
C ASP A 4 -38.92 -11.24 -65.29
N GLY A 5 -39.29 -11.72 -64.10
CA GLY A 5 -39.63 -10.88 -62.97
C GLY A 5 -38.39 -10.27 -62.29
N THR A 6 -38.60 -9.09 -61.71
CA THR A 6 -38.07 -8.61 -60.42
C THR A 6 -37.72 -7.13 -60.45
N SER A 7 -38.37 -6.35 -59.57
CA SER A 7 -37.80 -5.22 -58.82
C SER A 7 -38.94 -4.36 -58.26
N ILE A 8 -39.48 -4.77 -57.11
CA ILE A 8 -40.29 -3.90 -56.26
C ILE A 8 -39.35 -3.12 -55.33
N SER A 9 -39.15 -1.83 -55.58
CA SER A 9 -38.49 -0.93 -54.64
C SER A 9 -39.53 -0.33 -53.69
N PRO A 10 -39.39 -0.45 -52.36
CA PRO A 10 -40.38 0.07 -51.44
C PRO A 10 -40.32 1.61 -51.36
N ILE A 11 -41.51 2.18 -51.34
CA ILE A 11 -41.83 3.58 -51.08
C ILE A 11 -41.54 3.86 -49.60
N GLY A 12 -40.83 4.95 -49.30
CA GLY A 12 -40.52 5.33 -47.92
C GLY A 12 -39.86 6.69 -47.82
N SER A 13 -40.68 7.74 -47.92
CA SER A 13 -40.30 9.11 -47.59
C SER A 13 -39.93 9.23 -46.11
N VAL A 14 -38.69 9.60 -45.78
CA VAL A 14 -38.42 10.32 -44.53
C VAL A 14 -37.30 11.34 -44.75
N GLN A 15 -37.69 12.60 -44.77
CA GLN A 15 -36.80 13.75 -44.70
C GLN A 15 -36.34 13.95 -43.25
N ALA A 16 -35.07 14.31 -43.12
CA ALA A 16 -34.46 15.09 -42.03
C ALA A 16 -34.87 14.75 -40.58
N ALA A 17 -34.06 13.93 -39.90
CA ALA A 17 -33.95 13.97 -38.45
C ALA A 17 -32.72 14.80 -38.07
N THR A 18 -33.02 15.99 -37.55
CA THR A 18 -32.13 16.97 -36.92
C THR A 18 -31.09 16.32 -36.01
N LYS A 19 -29.82 16.65 -36.23
CA LYS A 19 -28.69 16.29 -35.36
C LYS A 19 -28.96 16.87 -33.97
N VAL A 20 -29.49 16.05 -33.06
CA VAL A 20 -29.63 16.42 -31.65
C VAL A 20 -28.24 16.66 -31.09
N SER A 21 -27.96 17.91 -30.72
CA SER A 21 -26.71 18.29 -30.08
C SER A 21 -26.58 17.49 -28.80
N GLN A 22 -25.53 16.68 -28.69
CA GLN A 22 -25.23 15.93 -27.47
C GLN A 22 -25.04 16.95 -26.34
N ILE A 23 -25.95 16.95 -25.37
CA ILE A 23 -25.73 17.63 -24.10
C ILE A 23 -24.46 17.04 -23.52
N ASN A 24 -23.40 17.86 -23.46
CA ASN A 24 -22.21 17.55 -22.68
C ASN A 24 -22.66 17.41 -21.23
N LYS A 25 -22.86 16.17 -20.81
CA LYS A 25 -23.05 15.82 -19.42
C LYS A 25 -21.73 16.14 -18.73
N ASN A 26 -21.64 17.33 -18.13
CA ASN A 26 -20.64 17.61 -17.11
C ASN A 26 -20.85 16.55 -16.03
N ASN A 27 -20.10 15.45 -16.13
CA ASN A 27 -19.86 14.57 -15.02
C ASN A 27 -19.09 15.41 -14.00
N ASN A 28 -19.83 16.15 -13.19
CA ASN A 28 -19.34 16.62 -11.91
C ASN A 28 -18.86 15.37 -11.19
N ILE A 29 -17.53 15.26 -11.20
CA ILE A 29 -16.65 14.54 -10.29
C ILE A 29 -17.49 13.76 -9.29
N SER A 30 -17.59 12.44 -9.50
CA SER A 30 -18.01 11.55 -8.42
C SER A 30 -17.22 11.96 -7.19
N ASP A 31 -17.91 12.39 -6.14
CA ASP A 31 -17.32 12.52 -4.82
C ASP A 31 -16.77 11.14 -4.46
N GLN A 32 -15.52 10.89 -4.83
CA GLN A 32 -14.81 9.68 -4.48
C GLN A 32 -14.64 9.71 -2.97
N ASP A 33 -14.99 8.61 -2.31
CA ASP A 33 -14.79 8.45 -0.88
C ASP A 33 -13.37 8.85 -0.50
N LYS A 34 -13.25 9.92 0.29
CA LYS A 34 -11.96 10.44 0.75
C LYS A 34 -11.59 9.75 2.06
N LEU A 35 -10.59 8.89 2.01
CA LEU A 35 -9.96 8.32 3.22
C LEU A 35 -9.06 9.37 3.87
N ALA A 36 -9.53 10.00 4.95
CA ALA A 36 -8.74 10.91 5.77
C ALA A 36 -7.98 10.12 6.85
N VAL A 37 -6.73 9.76 6.56
CA VAL A 37 -5.84 9.12 7.56
C VAL A 37 -5.24 10.20 8.44
N SER A 38 -5.49 10.12 9.75
CA SER A 38 -4.87 11.01 10.76
C SER A 38 -3.35 11.08 10.57
N GLU A 39 -2.78 12.27 10.68
CA GLU A 39 -1.33 12.50 10.58
C GLU A 39 -0.54 11.55 11.51
N ASN A 40 -1.04 11.35 12.73
CA ASN A 40 -0.45 10.44 13.72
C ASN A 40 -0.45 8.98 13.25
N ALA A 41 -1.50 8.54 12.56
CA ALA A 41 -1.60 7.18 12.05
C ALA A 41 -0.63 6.95 10.88
N GLN A 42 -0.40 7.97 10.04
CA GLN A 42 0.59 7.90 8.96
C GLN A 42 2.01 7.82 9.53
N VAL A 43 2.32 8.57 10.58
CA VAL A 43 3.61 8.51 11.28
C VAL A 43 3.81 7.13 11.90
N PHE A 44 2.81 6.62 12.61
CA PHE A 44 2.85 5.30 13.23
C PHE A 44 3.09 4.19 12.19
N GLN A 45 2.37 4.21 11.07
CA GLN A 45 2.55 3.23 10.00
C GLN A 45 3.98 3.25 9.43
N LYS A 46 4.56 4.44 9.24
CA LYS A 46 5.95 4.58 8.79
C LYS A 46 6.95 4.01 9.81
N LEU A 47 6.70 4.20 11.11
CA LEU A 47 7.53 3.63 12.17
C LEU A 47 7.44 2.10 12.19
N VAL A 48 6.23 1.54 12.11
CA VAL A 48 6.02 0.09 12.06
C VAL A 48 6.70 -0.53 10.85
N GLN A 49 6.58 0.10 9.68
CA GLN A 49 7.26 -0.37 8.48
C GLN A 49 8.78 -0.36 8.64
N LYS A 50 9.33 0.73 9.16
CA LYS A 50 10.77 0.84 9.40
C LYS A 50 11.26 -0.20 10.41
N VAL A 51 10.48 -0.53 11.44
CA VAL A 51 10.83 -1.58 12.41
C VAL A 51 10.84 -2.96 11.75
N LYS A 52 9.92 -3.24 10.82
CA LYS A 52 9.90 -4.51 10.06
C LYS A 52 11.09 -4.63 9.11
N ASP A 53 11.58 -3.52 8.58
CA ASP A 53 12.73 -3.49 7.68
C ASP A 53 14.08 -3.61 8.42
N LEU A 54 14.08 -3.56 9.76
CA LEU A 54 15.29 -3.78 10.55
C LEU A 54 15.69 -5.26 10.49
N PRO A 55 17.00 -5.56 10.39
CA PRO A 55 17.45 -6.94 10.46
C PRO A 55 17.13 -7.55 11.82
N GLU A 56 16.68 -8.80 11.82
CA GLU A 56 16.36 -9.56 13.03
C GLU A 56 17.56 -9.63 13.98
N VAL A 57 18.77 -9.72 13.40
CA VAL A 57 20.04 -9.71 14.13
C VAL A 57 20.88 -8.52 13.71
N ARG A 58 21.34 -7.74 14.70
CA ARG A 58 22.33 -6.66 14.46
C ARG A 58 23.73 -7.25 14.42
N GLU A 59 24.11 -7.79 13.27
CA GLU A 59 25.39 -8.46 13.06
C GLU A 59 26.60 -7.60 13.47
N ASP A 60 26.56 -6.29 13.22
CA ASP A 60 27.63 -5.36 13.60
C ASP A 60 27.92 -5.40 15.11
N LYS A 61 26.87 -5.35 15.93
CA LYS A 61 27.00 -5.39 17.40
C LYS A 61 27.46 -6.76 17.88
N VAL A 62 26.99 -7.83 17.25
CA VAL A 62 27.41 -9.21 17.58
C VAL A 62 28.89 -9.37 17.31
N LYS A 63 29.37 -8.87 16.17
CA LYS A 63 30.77 -8.93 15.79
C LYS A 63 31.65 -8.11 16.74
N GLU A 64 31.24 -6.89 17.07
CA GLU A 64 31.97 -6.04 18.03
C GLU A 64 32.13 -6.72 19.39
N ILE A 65 31.03 -7.27 19.94
CA ILE A 65 31.08 -7.99 21.23
C ILE A 65 31.94 -9.24 21.11
N SER A 66 31.83 -9.99 20.01
CA SER A 66 32.65 -11.19 19.77
C SER A 66 34.14 -10.86 19.68
N ASP A 67 34.50 -9.74 19.08
CA ASP A 67 35.87 -9.22 19.02
C ASP A 67 36.37 -8.82 20.41
N LEU A 68 35.55 -8.13 21.21
CA LEU A 68 35.89 -7.75 22.60
C LEU A 68 36.11 -8.98 23.49
N ILE A 69 35.27 -10.01 23.33
CA ILE A 69 35.43 -11.30 24.03
C ILE A 69 36.73 -11.97 23.59
N SER A 70 37.03 -12.01 22.29
CA SER A 70 38.24 -12.62 21.76
C SER A 70 39.52 -11.92 22.22
N ARG A 71 39.47 -10.61 22.44
CA ARG A 71 40.57 -9.81 22.99
C ARG A 71 40.71 -9.92 24.51
N GLY A 72 39.73 -10.51 25.20
CA GLY A 72 39.69 -10.62 26.66
C GLY A 72 39.37 -9.30 27.37
N GLU A 73 38.91 -8.28 26.65
CA GLU A 73 38.58 -6.94 27.18
C GLU A 73 37.09 -6.80 27.53
N PHE A 74 36.30 -7.86 27.33
CA PHE A 74 34.90 -7.89 27.71
C PHE A 74 34.75 -7.95 29.23
N SER A 75 34.61 -6.80 29.86
CA SER A 75 34.31 -6.65 31.29
C SER A 75 32.81 -6.41 31.48
N LEU A 76 32.15 -7.29 32.22
CA LEU A 76 30.73 -7.16 32.56
C LEU A 76 30.59 -6.90 34.06
N ASP A 77 29.82 -5.87 34.41
CA ASP A 77 29.57 -5.49 35.80
C ASP A 77 28.53 -6.41 36.44
N ALA A 78 28.76 -6.83 37.69
CA ALA A 78 27.90 -7.77 38.41
C ALA A 78 26.50 -7.18 38.66
N ASP A 79 26.43 -5.88 38.92
CA ASP A 79 25.16 -5.16 39.13
C ASP A 79 24.33 -5.12 37.84
N SER A 80 24.98 -4.98 36.68
CA SER A 80 24.32 -5.03 35.37
C SER A 80 23.72 -6.42 35.05
N ILE A 81 24.35 -7.49 35.53
CA ILE A 81 23.84 -8.86 35.38
C ILE A 81 22.60 -9.04 36.24
N ALA A 82 22.67 -8.68 37.52
CA ALA A 82 21.55 -8.79 38.44
C ALA A 82 20.34 -7.97 37.98
N ALA A 83 20.56 -6.75 37.49
CA ALA A 83 19.51 -5.91 36.92
C ALA A 83 18.85 -6.55 35.68
N SER A 84 19.64 -7.17 34.80
CA SER A 84 19.11 -7.86 33.61
C SER A 84 18.24 -9.06 34.00
N MET A 85 18.67 -9.86 34.98
CA MET A 85 17.89 -11.01 35.49
C MET A 85 16.55 -10.57 36.10
N LEU A 86 16.56 -9.50 36.90
CA LEU A 86 15.34 -8.97 37.53
C LEU A 86 14.39 -8.30 36.51
N SER A 87 14.93 -7.70 35.46
CA SER A 87 14.12 -7.04 34.42
C SER A 87 13.33 -8.03 33.56
N GLN A 88 13.89 -9.21 33.29
CA GLN A 88 13.21 -10.26 32.50
C GLN A 88 12.00 -10.86 33.23
N GLU A 89 12.03 -10.91 34.56
CA GLU A 89 10.92 -11.39 35.39
C GLU A 89 9.69 -10.46 35.30
N LYS A 90 9.90 -9.14 35.15
CA LYS A 90 8.82 -8.13 35.12
C LYS A 90 8.02 -8.10 33.82
N ILE A 91 8.51 -8.74 32.75
CA ILE A 91 7.89 -8.71 31.41
C ILE A 91 6.96 -9.92 31.19
N GLY A 92 6.97 -10.90 32.10
CA GLY A 92 6.13 -12.10 32.07
C GLY A 92 4.89 -12.08 32.97
N GLY A 93 4.47 -10.90 33.46
CA GLY A 93 3.30 -10.72 34.35
C GLY A 93 2.14 -9.97 33.69
#